data_AF-A0A822CXG7-F1
#
_entry.id   AF-A0A822CXG7-F1
#
_cell.length_a   1.000
_cell.length_b   1.000
_cell.length_c   1.000
_cell.angle_alpha   90.00
_cell.angle_beta   90.00
_cell.angle_gamma   90.00
#
_symmetry.space_group_name_H-M   'P 1'
#
loop_
_entity.id
_entity.type
_entity.pdbx_description
1 polymer ?
#
loop_
_entity_poly.entity_id
_entity_poly.type
_entity_poly.pdbx_seq_one_letter_code
_entity_poly.pdbx_strand_id
1 'polypeptide(L)'
;FFKPTAKGNDWQIDTSSIWQGAIPGRGQEMNERLHPELELSTSMVPIPKVRPGDMVFWHCDMIHAVDSVHRGQLDSSVFYIPAAPLCEVNVKYLAQQRDAFTQGIPPPDFPGGEGESRHVGRATPEEVITLGGGRAMGLEPFSVKSNMTPGEKEMISRANAILNFKNCSQEHNI
;
A
#
# COMPACT_ATOMS: atom_id res chain seq x y z
N PHE A 1 9.65 16.95 -18.34
CA PHE A 1 11.08 17.29 -18.24
C PHE A 1 11.76 17.44 -19.58
N PHE A 2 11.41 16.64 -20.61
CA PHE A 2 11.85 16.87 -21.98
C PHE A 2 10.66 16.89 -22.92
N LYS A 3 10.77 17.63 -24.02
CA LYS A 3 9.82 17.61 -25.13
C LYS A 3 10.58 17.47 -26.45
N PRO A 4 9.97 16.89 -27.50
CA PRO A 4 10.55 16.90 -28.82
C PRO A 4 10.79 18.35 -29.27
N THR A 5 11.94 18.59 -29.90
CA THR A 5 12.18 19.84 -30.63
C THR A 5 11.21 19.95 -31.82
N ALA A 6 11.04 21.16 -32.37
CA ALA A 6 10.13 21.37 -33.50
C ALA A 6 10.45 20.52 -34.75
N LYS A 7 11.67 19.96 -34.84
CA LYS A 7 12.10 19.08 -35.93
C LYS A 7 11.89 17.58 -35.62
N GLY A 8 11.46 17.22 -34.41
CA GLY A 8 11.10 15.85 -34.02
C GLY A 8 12.26 14.88 -33.73
N ASN A 9 13.50 15.25 -34.04
CA ASN A 9 14.65 14.33 -33.96
C ASN A 9 15.57 14.57 -32.75
N ASP A 10 15.32 15.64 -31.98
CA ASP A 10 16.10 16.01 -30.79
C ASP A 10 15.18 16.30 -29.61
N TRP A 11 15.70 16.16 -28.39
CA TRP A 11 15.00 16.43 -27.14
C TRP A 11 15.51 17.73 -26.51
N GLN A 12 14.60 18.54 -25.99
CA GLN A 12 14.94 19.74 -25.21
C GLN A 12 14.25 19.71 -23.86
N ILE A 13 14.86 20.32 -22.85
CA ILE A 13 14.22 20.45 -21.53
C ILE A 13 12.90 21.21 -21.70
N ASP A 14 11.84 20.67 -21.10
CA ASP A 14 10.58 21.37 -20.96
C ASP A 14 10.50 22.02 -19.59
N THR A 15 10.53 23.35 -19.58
CA THR A 15 10.45 24.21 -18.38
C THR A 15 9.02 24.65 -18.07
N SER A 16 8.02 24.09 -18.76
CA SER A 16 6.61 24.33 -18.46
C SER A 16 6.18 23.68 -17.13
N SER A 17 5.01 24.08 -16.64
CA SER A 17 4.37 23.46 -15.47
C SER A 17 3.45 22.29 -15.84
N ILE A 18 3.54 21.78 -17.08
CA ILE A 18 2.68 20.70 -17.56
C ILE A 18 3.26 19.35 -17.14
N TRP A 19 2.45 18.58 -16.41
CA TRP A 19 2.74 17.20 -16.02
C TRP A 19 1.78 16.28 -16.75
N GLN A 20 2.26 15.61 -17.78
CA GLN A 20 1.41 14.77 -18.64
C GLN A 20 0.75 13.66 -17.82
N GLY A 21 -0.58 13.54 -17.92
CA GLY A 21 -1.37 12.53 -17.21
C GLY A 21 -1.53 12.76 -15.70
N ALA A 22 -0.98 13.85 -15.15
CA ALA A 22 -1.11 14.17 -13.74
C ALA A 22 -2.26 15.17 -13.51
N ILE A 23 -3.20 14.80 -12.64
CA ILE A 23 -4.28 15.68 -12.20
C ILE A 23 -4.29 15.66 -10.66
N PRO A 24 -4.18 16.81 -9.97
CA PRO A 24 -4.23 16.86 -8.51
C PRO A 24 -5.46 16.15 -7.96
N GLY A 25 -5.26 15.27 -6.97
CA GLY A 25 -6.33 14.46 -6.37
C GLY A 25 -6.73 13.21 -7.18
N ARG A 26 -6.02 12.87 -8.25
CA ARG A 26 -6.22 11.63 -9.03
C ARG A 26 -4.91 10.84 -9.15
N GLY A 27 -5.04 9.57 -9.52
CA GLY A 27 -3.89 8.75 -9.92
C GLY A 27 -3.23 9.29 -11.20
N GLN A 28 -1.95 8.98 -11.36
CA GLN A 28 -1.19 9.30 -12.55
C GLN A 28 -1.67 8.43 -13.73
N GLU A 29 -2.04 9.06 -14.83
CA GLU A 29 -2.47 8.35 -16.04
C GLU A 29 -1.28 8.14 -17.00
N MET A 30 -1.10 6.90 -17.44
CA MET A 30 -0.16 6.53 -18.50
C MET A 30 -0.96 6.04 -19.71
N ASN A 31 -0.71 6.62 -20.88
CA ASN A 31 -1.39 6.25 -22.12
C ASN A 31 -0.48 6.54 -23.33
N GLU A 32 -0.76 5.91 -24.47
CA GLU A 32 0.07 6.01 -25.68
C GLU A 32 0.12 7.42 -26.30
N ARG A 33 -0.87 8.27 -26.03
CA ARG A 33 -0.89 9.65 -26.54
C ARG A 33 0.10 10.54 -25.79
N LEU A 34 0.19 10.36 -24.47
CA LEU A 34 0.99 11.19 -23.58
C LEU A 34 2.38 10.61 -23.33
N HIS A 35 2.53 9.29 -23.49
CA HIS A 35 3.74 8.53 -23.22
C HIS A 35 3.98 7.47 -24.31
N PRO A 36 4.12 7.87 -25.60
CA PRO A 36 4.24 6.93 -26.71
C PRO A 36 5.46 6.00 -26.58
N GLU A 37 6.54 6.47 -25.95
CA GLU A 37 7.78 5.71 -25.76
C GLU A 37 7.64 4.56 -24.75
N LEU A 38 6.55 4.51 -23.98
CA LEU A 38 6.27 3.35 -23.12
C LEU A 38 5.77 2.15 -23.92
N GLU A 39 5.30 2.36 -25.17
CA GLU A 39 4.76 1.32 -26.04
C GLU A 39 3.78 0.39 -25.30
N LEU A 40 2.78 0.96 -24.61
CA LEU A 40 1.94 0.20 -23.66
C LEU A 40 1.20 -0.97 -24.32
N SER A 41 0.90 -0.91 -25.61
CA SER A 41 0.31 -2.05 -26.35
C SER A 41 1.20 -3.28 -26.47
N THR A 42 2.53 -3.14 -26.34
CA THR A 42 3.49 -4.24 -26.45
C THR A 42 4.25 -4.50 -25.15
N SER A 43 4.41 -3.49 -24.29
CA SER A 43 5.14 -3.60 -23.02
C SER A 43 4.27 -4.09 -21.86
N MET A 44 2.96 -3.85 -21.90
CA MET A 44 2.01 -4.38 -20.93
C MET A 44 1.73 -5.86 -21.24
N VAL A 45 1.97 -6.72 -20.25
CA VAL A 45 1.74 -8.17 -20.37
C VAL A 45 0.80 -8.65 -19.26
N PRO A 46 -0.04 -9.66 -19.53
CA PRO A 46 -0.88 -10.25 -18.50
C PRO A 46 0.00 -10.95 -17.47
N ILE A 47 -0.45 -10.92 -16.22
CA ILE A 47 0.13 -11.78 -15.17
C ILE A 47 -0.09 -13.26 -15.53
N PRO A 48 0.75 -14.18 -15.02
CA PRO A 48 0.51 -15.61 -15.17
C PRO A 48 -0.86 -16.03 -14.61
N LYS A 49 -1.34 -17.20 -15.03
CA LYS A 49 -2.58 -17.77 -14.50
C LYS A 49 -2.46 -17.96 -12.98
N VAL A 50 -3.36 -17.31 -12.25
CA VAL A 50 -3.47 -17.42 -10.79
C VAL A 50 -4.47 -18.50 -10.37
N ARG A 51 -4.26 -19.03 -9.17
CA ARG A 51 -5.13 -19.95 -8.44
C ARG A 51 -5.46 -19.34 -7.07
N PRO A 52 -6.56 -19.77 -6.42
CA PRO A 52 -6.84 -19.37 -5.05
C PRO A 52 -5.64 -19.63 -4.13
N GLY A 53 -5.19 -18.59 -3.42
CA GLY A 53 -4.02 -18.64 -2.54
C GLY A 53 -2.73 -18.11 -3.16
N ASP A 54 -2.67 -17.92 -4.48
CA ASP A 54 -1.52 -17.27 -5.13
C ASP A 54 -1.45 -15.78 -4.75
N MET A 55 -0.22 -15.24 -4.68
CA MET A 55 0.04 -13.83 -4.40
C MET A 55 0.80 -13.20 -5.57
N VAL A 56 0.39 -11.99 -5.95
CA VAL A 56 1.06 -11.20 -6.99
C VAL A 56 1.52 -9.90 -6.36
N PHE A 57 2.81 -9.61 -6.50
CA PHE A 57 3.42 -8.37 -6.03
C PHE A 57 4.01 -7.61 -7.21
N TRP A 58 3.83 -6.30 -7.20
CA TRP A 58 4.51 -5.38 -8.11
C TRP A 58 5.11 -4.23 -7.31
N HIS A 59 6.17 -3.63 -7.83
CA HIS A 59 6.80 -2.46 -7.23
C HIS A 59 5.82 -1.26 -7.24
N CYS A 60 5.89 -0.37 -6.25
CA CYS A 60 4.96 0.78 -6.15
C CYS A 60 4.99 1.72 -7.36
N ASP A 61 6.10 1.73 -8.11
CA ASP A 61 6.26 2.52 -9.34
C ASP A 61 5.98 1.73 -10.63
N MET A 62 5.58 0.45 -10.53
CA MET A 62 5.27 -0.36 -11.71
C MET A 62 3.91 0.06 -12.28
N ILE A 63 3.91 0.41 -13.58
CA ILE A 63 2.68 0.65 -14.34
C ILE A 63 1.89 -0.65 -14.38
N HIS A 64 0.62 -0.58 -13.97
CA HIS A 64 -0.27 -1.73 -13.95
C HIS A 64 -1.67 -1.30 -14.40
N ALA A 65 -2.44 -2.26 -14.90
CA ALA A 65 -3.81 -2.07 -15.32
C ALA A 65 -4.61 -3.35 -15.07
N VAL A 66 -5.94 -3.23 -15.05
CA VAL A 66 -6.87 -4.35 -15.05
C VAL A 66 -7.43 -4.50 -16.45
N ASP A 67 -7.61 -5.74 -16.90
CA ASP A 67 -8.23 -6.01 -18.20
C ASP A 67 -9.62 -5.35 -18.27
N SER A 68 -9.91 -4.71 -19.41
CA SER A 68 -11.18 -4.00 -19.61
C SER A 68 -12.38 -4.94 -19.77
N VAL A 69 -12.15 -6.23 -20.02
CA VAL A 69 -13.18 -7.23 -20.23
C VAL A 69 -12.81 -8.54 -19.55
N HIS A 70 -13.69 -9.03 -18.66
CA HIS A 70 -13.61 -10.38 -18.12
C HIS A 70 -14.48 -11.34 -18.97
N ARG A 71 -13.85 -12.32 -19.61
CA ARG A 71 -14.54 -13.37 -20.40
C ARG A 71 -14.52 -14.75 -19.70
N GLY A 72 -14.10 -14.80 -18.44
CA GLY A 72 -14.13 -16.03 -17.66
C GLY A 72 -15.54 -16.43 -17.25
N GLN A 73 -15.71 -17.67 -16.80
CA GLN A 73 -17.00 -18.22 -16.38
C GLN A 73 -17.30 -18.00 -14.90
N LEU A 74 -16.28 -17.64 -14.11
CA LEU A 74 -16.36 -17.50 -12.66
C LEU A 74 -15.88 -16.10 -12.26
N ASP A 75 -16.25 -15.68 -11.06
CA ASP A 75 -15.81 -14.42 -10.49
C ASP A 75 -14.29 -14.35 -10.36
N SER A 76 -13.74 -13.16 -10.61
CA SER A 76 -12.34 -12.83 -10.34
C SER A 76 -12.29 -12.02 -9.06
N SER A 77 -11.93 -12.67 -7.95
CA SER A 77 -11.90 -12.05 -6.63
C SER A 77 -10.47 -12.04 -6.07
N VAL A 78 -10.09 -10.91 -5.48
CA VAL A 78 -8.77 -10.68 -4.87
C VAL A 78 -8.91 -9.94 -3.55
N PHE A 79 -7.94 -10.10 -2.66
CA PHE A 79 -7.74 -9.22 -1.50
C PHE A 79 -6.53 -8.33 -1.75
N TYR A 80 -6.67 -7.03 -1.55
CA TYR A 80 -5.55 -6.08 -1.62
C TYR A 80 -4.80 -6.05 -0.29
N ILE A 81 -3.60 -6.64 -0.25
CA ILE A 81 -2.75 -6.70 0.93
C ILE A 81 -1.33 -6.22 0.53
N PRO A 82 -0.96 -4.96 0.85
CA PRO A 82 0.33 -4.41 0.45
C PRO A 82 1.46 -4.84 1.40
N ALA A 83 2.70 -4.72 0.94
CA ALA A 83 3.87 -4.73 1.82
C ALA A 83 4.16 -3.29 2.30
N ALA A 84 3.72 -2.97 3.52
CA ALA A 84 3.96 -1.66 4.15
C ALA A 84 5.02 -1.81 5.26
N PRO A 85 6.27 -1.31 5.08
CA PRO A 85 7.31 -1.47 6.08
C PRO A 85 7.06 -0.61 7.32
N LEU A 86 7.66 -0.99 8.44
CA LEU A 86 7.62 -0.19 9.67
C LEU A 86 8.41 1.10 9.47
N CYS A 87 7.71 2.21 9.33
CA CYS A 87 8.28 3.55 9.28
C CYS A 87 7.29 4.55 9.89
N GLU A 88 7.76 5.76 10.23
CA GLU A 88 6.98 6.71 11.00
C GLU A 88 5.63 7.07 10.35
N VAL A 89 5.62 7.30 9.03
CA VAL A 89 4.39 7.62 8.29
C VAL A 89 3.38 6.47 8.35
N ASN A 90 3.85 5.22 8.17
CA ASN A 90 2.99 4.04 8.20
C ASN A 90 2.48 3.76 9.62
N VAL A 91 3.26 4.04 10.67
CA VAL A 91 2.79 3.83 12.06
C VAL A 91 1.74 4.86 12.46
N LYS A 92 1.85 6.11 11.99
CA LYS A 92 0.81 7.12 12.17
C LYS A 92 -0.52 6.68 11.54
N TYR A 93 -0.46 6.11 10.33
CA TYR A 93 -1.63 5.52 9.70
C TYR A 93 -2.14 4.28 10.45
N LEU A 94 -1.24 3.40 10.90
CA LEU A 94 -1.58 2.19 11.66
C LEU A 94 -2.40 2.51 12.91
N ALA A 95 -2.08 3.59 13.63
CA ALA A 95 -2.87 4.04 14.77
C ALA A 95 -4.33 4.33 14.36
N GLN A 96 -4.54 5.05 13.26
CA GLN A 96 -5.88 5.37 12.74
C GLN A 96 -6.60 4.13 12.21
N GLN A 97 -5.87 3.23 11.52
CA GLN A 97 -6.40 1.96 11.04
C GLN A 97 -6.86 1.08 12.21
N ARG A 98 -6.09 0.98 13.29
CA ARG A 98 -6.46 0.23 14.51
C ARG A 98 -7.76 0.76 15.12
N ASP A 99 -7.87 2.08 15.22
CA ASP A 99 -9.04 2.73 15.80
C ASP A 99 -10.28 2.53 14.91
N ALA A 100 -10.13 2.61 13.58
CA ALA A 100 -11.19 2.33 12.60
C ALA A 100 -11.61 0.85 12.63
N PHE A 101 -10.64 -0.07 12.68
CA PHE A 101 -10.88 -1.51 12.80
C PHE A 101 -11.64 -1.85 14.08
N THR A 102 -11.29 -1.23 15.21
CA THR A 102 -12.02 -1.46 16.48
C THR A 102 -13.50 -1.05 16.35
N GLN A 103 -13.76 0.09 15.72
CA GLN A 103 -15.10 0.64 15.51
C GLN A 103 -15.89 -0.03 14.36
N GLY A 104 -15.21 -0.75 13.46
CA GLY A 104 -15.81 -1.33 12.26
C GLY A 104 -16.18 -0.31 11.19
N ILE A 105 -15.51 0.83 11.16
CA ILE A 105 -15.72 1.88 10.15
C ILE A 105 -14.64 1.82 9.07
N PRO A 106 -14.85 2.41 7.88
CA PRO A 106 -13.84 2.44 6.84
C PRO A 106 -12.56 3.16 7.33
N PRO A 107 -11.37 2.69 6.92
CA PRO A 107 -10.13 3.40 7.21
C PRO A 107 -10.07 4.77 6.50
N PRO A 108 -9.21 5.69 6.95
CA PRO A 108 -9.28 7.11 6.57
C PRO A 108 -8.99 7.41 5.09
N ASP A 109 -8.37 6.48 4.36
CA ASP A 109 -8.09 6.63 2.93
C ASP A 109 -9.30 6.30 2.04
N PHE A 110 -10.37 5.73 2.62
CA PHE A 110 -11.58 5.36 1.91
C PHE A 110 -12.72 6.32 2.22
N PRO A 111 -13.76 6.40 1.35
CA PRO A 111 -14.98 7.12 1.68
C PRO A 111 -15.52 6.68 3.05
N GLY A 112 -15.70 7.64 3.95
CA GLY A 112 -16.17 7.38 5.31
C GLY A 112 -17.62 6.88 5.36
N GLY A 113 -18.10 6.64 6.58
CA GLY A 113 -19.45 6.17 6.85
C GLY A 113 -19.46 5.17 8.00
N GLU A 114 -20.57 4.46 8.15
CA GLU A 114 -20.73 3.44 9.19
C GLU A 114 -20.00 2.13 8.88
N GLY A 115 -19.59 1.93 7.63
CA GLY A 115 -18.86 0.74 7.17
C GLY A 115 -19.53 -0.57 7.60
N GLU A 116 -18.73 -1.42 8.24
CA GLU A 116 -19.13 -2.75 8.68
C GLU A 116 -19.59 -2.78 10.14
N SER A 117 -19.73 -1.62 10.81
CA SER A 117 -19.98 -1.51 12.26
C SER A 117 -21.21 -2.28 12.76
N ARG A 118 -22.20 -2.53 11.89
CA ARG A 118 -23.42 -3.31 12.19
C ARG A 118 -23.44 -4.71 11.57
N HIS A 119 -22.40 -5.13 10.86
CA HIS A 119 -22.37 -6.44 10.19
C HIS A 119 -22.19 -7.56 11.20
N VAL A 120 -23.02 -8.59 11.09
CA VAL A 120 -22.89 -9.82 11.87
C VAL A 120 -21.71 -10.62 11.32
N GLY A 121 -20.85 -11.13 12.22
CA GLY A 121 -19.68 -11.92 11.85
C GLY A 121 -18.48 -11.08 11.38
N ARG A 122 -18.48 -9.77 11.64
CA ARG A 122 -17.31 -8.92 11.44
C ARG A 122 -16.17 -9.33 12.39
N ALA A 123 -14.96 -9.45 11.84
CA ALA A 123 -13.77 -9.70 12.64
C ALA A 123 -13.51 -8.59 13.67
N THR A 124 -13.08 -8.97 14.87
CA THR A 124 -12.76 -8.04 15.96
C THR A 124 -11.30 -8.18 16.42
N PRO A 125 -10.76 -7.24 17.24
CA PRO A 125 -9.42 -7.36 17.79
C PRO A 125 -9.14 -8.70 18.50
N GLU A 126 -10.15 -9.30 19.11
CA GLU A 126 -10.05 -10.59 19.80
C GLU A 126 -9.78 -11.77 18.86
N GLU A 127 -10.13 -11.64 17.57
CA GLU A 127 -9.88 -12.65 16.54
C GLU A 127 -8.45 -12.57 15.96
N VAL A 128 -7.70 -11.51 16.30
CA VAL A 128 -6.29 -11.35 15.90
C VAL A 128 -5.39 -12.13 16.88
N ILE A 129 -5.38 -13.45 16.74
CA ILE A 129 -4.76 -14.35 17.73
C ILE A 129 -3.23 -14.49 17.61
N THR A 130 -2.63 -14.05 16.49
CA THR A 130 -1.18 -14.19 16.30
C THR A 130 -0.44 -12.94 16.75
N LEU A 131 0.71 -13.10 17.41
CA LEU A 131 1.55 -11.97 17.80
C LEU A 131 1.99 -11.12 16.58
N GLY A 132 2.23 -11.77 15.43
CA GLY A 132 2.53 -11.08 14.18
C GLY A 132 1.36 -10.22 13.70
N GLY A 133 0.15 -10.77 13.72
CA GLY A 133 -1.08 -10.05 13.38
C GLY A 133 -1.35 -8.89 14.34
N GLY A 134 -1.21 -9.12 15.65
CA GLY A 134 -1.40 -8.08 16.67
C GLY A 134 -0.47 -6.88 16.44
N ARG A 135 0.80 -7.13 16.12
CA ARG A 135 1.76 -6.08 15.77
C ARG A 135 1.41 -5.38 14.45
N ALA A 136 1.05 -6.15 13.41
CA ALA A 136 0.66 -5.62 12.11
C ALA A 136 -0.63 -4.77 12.17
N MET A 137 -1.49 -5.01 13.18
CA MET A 137 -2.73 -4.26 13.43
C MET A 137 -2.58 -3.19 14.53
N GLY A 138 -1.37 -2.99 15.07
CA GLY A 138 -1.10 -1.99 16.12
C GLY A 138 -1.75 -2.31 17.48
N LEU A 139 -2.18 -3.55 17.68
CA LEU A 139 -2.79 -4.07 18.91
C LEU A 139 -1.75 -4.53 19.93
N GLU A 140 -0.52 -4.80 19.48
CA GLU A 140 0.59 -5.27 20.31
C GLU A 140 1.87 -4.44 20.07
N PRO A 141 2.76 -4.29 21.05
CA PRO A 141 4.01 -3.58 20.88
C PRO A 141 5.00 -4.35 19.99
N PHE A 142 5.81 -3.59 19.25
CA PHE A 142 6.96 -4.12 18.53
C PHE A 142 8.10 -4.43 19.49
N SER A 143 8.81 -5.54 19.26
CA SER A 143 9.92 -5.99 20.10
C SER A 143 11.27 -5.82 19.41
N VAL A 144 12.26 -5.30 20.13
CA VAL A 144 13.65 -5.24 19.68
C VAL A 144 14.28 -6.64 19.70
N LYS A 145 15.05 -6.98 18.66
CA LYS A 145 15.89 -8.19 18.58
C LYS A 145 17.36 -7.82 18.70
N SER A 146 18.18 -8.75 19.19
CA SER A 146 19.62 -8.54 19.42
C SER A 146 20.39 -8.18 18.15
N ASN A 147 20.04 -8.80 17.02
CA ASN A 147 20.68 -8.62 15.72
C ASN A 147 20.20 -7.39 14.91
N MET A 148 19.35 -6.54 15.48
CA MET A 148 18.87 -5.33 14.79
C MET A 148 19.92 -4.22 14.78
N THR A 149 19.91 -3.45 13.69
CA THR A 149 20.67 -2.22 13.53
C THR A 149 20.18 -1.13 14.50
N PRO A 150 21.01 -0.10 14.78
CA PRO A 150 20.57 1.04 15.59
C PRO A 150 19.30 1.72 15.04
N GLY A 151 19.19 1.86 13.72
CA GLY A 151 18.03 2.48 13.07
C GLY A 151 16.74 1.69 13.24
N GLU A 152 16.79 0.36 13.14
CA GLU A 152 15.61 -0.50 13.41
C GLU A 152 15.16 -0.39 14.86
N LYS A 153 16.10 -0.38 15.81
CA LYS A 153 15.80 -0.23 17.24
C LYS A 153 15.15 1.12 17.54
N GLU A 154 15.67 2.19 16.94
CA GLU A 154 15.10 3.52 17.06
C GLU A 154 13.68 3.57 16.47
N MET A 155 13.47 2.98 15.28
CA MET A 155 12.15 2.96 14.64
C MET A 155 11.15 2.15 15.47
N ILE A 156 11.55 1.03 16.07
CA ILE A 156 10.67 0.27 17.00
C ILE A 156 10.28 1.11 18.20
N SER A 157 11.24 1.80 18.82
CA SER A 157 10.97 2.69 19.96
C SER A 157 9.97 3.79 19.59
N ARG A 158 10.19 4.45 18.44
CA ARG A 158 9.30 5.49 17.92
C ARG A 158 7.91 4.94 17.58
N ALA A 159 7.84 3.76 16.98
CA ALA A 159 6.58 3.13 16.62
C ALA A 159 5.73 2.84 17.86
N ASN A 160 6.33 2.25 18.90
CA ASN A 160 5.66 1.97 20.16
C ASN A 160 5.19 3.26 20.85
N ALA A 161 5.99 4.33 20.79
CA ALA A 161 5.59 5.64 21.32
C ALA A 161 4.36 6.21 20.58
N ILE A 162 4.33 6.15 19.24
CA ILE A 162 3.18 6.61 18.43
C ILE A 162 1.91 5.80 18.73
N LEU A 163 2.06 4.49 18.93
CA LEU A 163 0.95 3.60 19.26
C LEU A 163 0.50 3.65 20.72
N ASN A 164 1.15 4.49 21.55
CA ASN A 164 0.93 4.66 22.99
C ASN A 164 1.27 3.42 23.84
N PHE A 165 2.17 2.56 23.38
CA PHE A 165 2.75 1.50 24.19
C PHE A 165 3.90 2.07 25.04
N LYS A 166 3.66 2.30 26.34
CA LYS A 166 4.68 2.83 27.28
C LYS A 166 5.74 1.76 27.57
N ASN A 167 7.02 2.09 27.33
CA ASN A 167 8.23 1.34 27.72
C ASN A 167 8.02 -0.16 28.02
N CYS A 168 7.64 -0.96 27.00
CA CYS A 168 7.87 -2.40 27.02
C CYS A 168 9.36 -2.68 26.76
N SER A 169 10.22 -2.21 27.65
CA SER A 169 11.58 -2.72 27.79
C SER A 169 11.48 -4.05 28.55
N GLN A 170 11.06 -5.11 27.86
CA GLN A 170 11.30 -6.46 28.33
C GLN A 170 11.99 -7.26 27.24
N GLU A 171 13.30 -7.35 27.40
CA GLU A 171 14.13 -8.44 26.93
C GLU A 171 13.41 -9.77 27.23
N HIS A 172 12.72 -10.32 26.23
CA HIS A 172 12.39 -11.73 26.28
C HIS A 172 13.64 -12.48 25.83
N ASN A 173 14.48 -12.80 26.81
CA ASN A 173 15.49 -13.85 26.67
C ASN A 173 14.74 -15.17 26.43
N ILE A 174 14.89 -15.72 25.22
CA ILE A 174 14.73 -17.15 24.95
C ILE A 174 16.13 -17.66 24.65
#